data_AF-A0A6L4Y8K6-F1
#
_entry.id   AF-A0A6L4Y8K6-F1
#
_cell.length_a   1.000
_cell.length_b   1.000
_cell.length_c   1.000
_cell.angle_alpha   90.00
_cell.angle_beta   90.00
_cell.angle_gamma   90.00
#
_symmetry.space_group_name_H-M   'P 1'
#
loop_
_entity.id
_entity.type
_entity.pdbx_description
1 polymer ?
#
loop_
_entity_poly.entity_id
_entity_poly.type
_entity_poly.pdbx_seq_one_letter_code
_entity_poly.pdbx_strand_id
1 'polypeptide(L)' 'EYSSGTGIDLSNIGHVYEKMGELDKAMSFYERAFKVNERLGIKERTDRDLESIKRIQGAMRKKVN' A
#
# COMPACT_ATOMS: atom_id res chain seq x y z
N GLU A 1 3.18 8.03 18.80
CA GLU A 1 1.83 7.70 18.30
C GLU A 1 1.85 7.72 16.78
N TYR A 2 1.18 6.80 16.10
CA TYR A 2 1.03 6.89 14.64
C TYR A 2 -0.13 7.83 14.34
N SER A 3 0.05 8.78 13.41
CA SER A 3 -1.04 9.65 12.95
C SER A 3 -1.68 9.07 11.69
N SER A 4 -2.92 9.46 11.41
CA SER A 4 -3.57 9.16 10.13
C SER A 4 -2.76 9.67 8.94
N GLY A 5 -1.99 10.75 9.12
CA GLY A 5 -1.03 11.25 8.14
C GLY A 5 0.04 10.23 7.78
N THR A 6 0.58 9.49 8.75
CA THR A 6 1.58 8.44 8.47
C THR A 6 1.05 7.37 7.53
N GLY A 7 -0.21 6.94 7.69
CA GLY A 7 -0.83 5.96 6.78
C GLY A 7 -0.99 6.50 5.36
N ILE A 8 -1.37 7.77 5.23
CA ILE A 8 -1.52 8.45 3.93
C ILE A 8 -0.16 8.59 3.23
N ASP A 9 0.85 9.04 3.95
CA ASP A 9 2.20 9.24 3.39
C ASP A 9 2.80 7.92 2.92
N LEU A 10 2.64 6.84 3.69
CA LEU A 10 3.07 5.51 3.28
C LEU A 10 2.36 5.03 2.00
N SER A 11 1.04 5.23 1.90
CA SER A 11 0.25 4.86 0.72
C SER A 11 0.69 5.67 -0.52
N ASN A 12 0.99 6.96 -0.35
CA ASN A 12 1.53 7.81 -1.41
C ASN A 12 2.92 7.36 -1.87
N ILE A 13 3.80 6.99 -0.95
CA ILE A 13 5.13 6.45 -1.27
C ILE A 13 4.99 5.12 -2.03
N GLY A 14 4.06 4.25 -1.62
CA GLY A 14 3.73 3.02 -2.33
C GLY A 14 3.34 3.29 -3.79
N HIS A 15 2.48 4.30 -4.01
CA HIS A 15 2.06 4.72 -5.35
C HIS A 15 3.22 5.23 -6.20
N VAL A 16 4.17 5.97 -5.63
CA VAL A 16 5.36 6.44 -6.35
C VAL A 16 6.21 5.26 -6.83
N TYR A 17 6.53 4.31 -5.93
CA TYR A 17 7.31 3.12 -6.30
C TYR A 17 6.58 2.24 -7.32
N GLU A 18 5.26 2.16 -7.23
CA GLU A 18 4.46 1.45 -8.21
C GLU A 18 4.58 2.09 -9.60
N LYS A 19 4.52 3.42 -9.70
CA LYS A 19 4.74 4.14 -10.96
C LYS A 19 6.15 3.96 -11.52
N MET A 20 7.13 3.70 -10.66
CA MET A 20 8.51 3.36 -11.05
C MET A 20 8.66 1.89 -11.47
N GLY A 21 7.62 1.05 -11.34
CA GLY A 21 7.69 -0.38 -11.61
C GLY A 21 8.38 -1.20 -10.52
N GLU A 22 8.72 -0.58 -9.40
CA GLU A 22 9.36 -1.21 -8.24
C GLU A 22 8.30 -1.85 -7.32
N LEU A 23 7.63 -2.88 -7.86
CA LEU A 23 6.46 -3.50 -7.25
C LEU A 23 6.72 -4.07 -5.83
N ASP A 24 7.91 -4.61 -5.58
CA ASP A 24 8.28 -5.13 -4.25
C ASP A 24 8.30 -4.01 -3.19
N LYS A 25 8.88 -2.85 -3.55
CA LYS A 25 8.89 -1.68 -2.66
C LYS A 25 7.48 -1.15 -2.49
N ALA A 26 6.73 -0.99 -3.57
CA ALA A 26 5.35 -0.54 -3.53
C ALA A 26 4.50 -1.41 -2.57
N MET A 27 4.61 -2.74 -2.67
CA MET A 27 3.93 -3.68 -1.78
C MET A 27 4.25 -3.39 -0.31
N SER A 28 5.53 -3.30 0.04
CA SER A 28 5.96 -3.06 1.41
C SER A 28 5.38 -1.77 1.99
N PHE A 29 5.30 -0.70 1.19
CA PHE A 29 4.73 0.57 1.64
C PHE A 29 3.21 0.50 1.83
N TYR A 30 2.47 -0.13 0.92
CA TYR A 30 1.03 -0.32 1.08
C TYR A 30 0.68 -1.24 2.27
N GLU A 31 1.46 -2.28 2.54
CA GLU A 31 1.27 -3.13 3.74
C GLU A 31 1.50 -2.35 5.04
N ARG A 32 2.49 -1.46 5.05
CA ARG A 32 2.74 -0.58 6.21
C ARG A 32 1.62 0.45 6.38
N ALA A 33 1.13 1.04 5.29
CA ALA A 33 -0.03 1.93 5.30
C ALA A 33 -1.26 1.22 5.88
N PHE A 34 -1.54 0.00 5.40
CA PHE A 34 -2.63 -0.84 5.89
C PHE A 34 -2.54 -1.05 7.40
N LYS A 35 -1.38 -1.49 7.92
CA LYS A 35 -1.19 -1.73 9.37
C LYS A 35 -1.40 -0.47 10.21
N VAL A 36 -0.98 0.70 9.72
CA VAL A 36 -1.22 1.96 10.41
C VAL A 36 -2.71 2.31 10.42
N ASN A 37 -3.35 2.24 9.26
CA ASN A 37 -4.77 2.59 9.13
C ASN A 37 -5.69 1.60 9.85
N GLU A 38 -5.33 0.32 9.89
CA GLU A 38 -6.01 -0.73 10.64
C GLU A 38 -5.91 -0.49 12.15
N ARG A 39 -4.71 -0.17 12.65
CA ARG A 39 -4.50 0.18 14.08
C ARG A 39 -5.29 1.42 14.49
N LEU A 40 -5.50 2.36 13.58
CA LEU A 40 -6.27 3.57 13.79
C LEU A 40 -7.78 3.40 13.53
N GLY A 41 -8.23 2.23 13.05
CA GLY A 41 -9.63 1.96 12.74
C GLY A 41 -10.20 2.75 11.55
N ILE A 42 -9.35 3.22 10.63
CA ILE A 42 -9.77 4.05 9.49
C ILE A 42 -10.14 3.16 8.30
N LYS A 43 -11.40 2.71 8.26
CA LYS A 43 -11.89 1.74 7.29
C LYS A 43 -11.70 2.16 5.83
N GLU A 44 -11.99 3.41 5.47
CA GLU A 44 -11.86 3.90 4.09
C GLU A 44 -10.40 3.91 3.61
N ARG A 45 -9.43 3.91 4.53
CA ARG A 45 -8.01 3.85 4.20
C ARG A 45 -7.55 2.41 4.09
N THR A 46 -7.95 1.54 5.02
CA THR A 46 -7.65 0.10 4.93
C THR A 46 -8.20 -0.53 3.66
N ASP A 47 -9.40 -0.14 3.23
CA ASP A 47 -10.01 -0.65 1.99
C ASP A 47 -9.17 -0.25 0.76
N ARG A 48 -8.70 1.01 0.70
CA ARG A 48 -7.83 1.51 -0.37
C ARG A 48 -6.44 0.85 -0.40
N ASP A 49 -5.84 0.67 0.77
CA ASP A 49 -4.55 -0.01 0.87
C ASP A 49 -4.69 -1.47 0.41
N LEU A 50 -5.78 -2.16 0.77
CA LEU A 50 -6.06 -3.52 0.34
C LEU A 50 -6.30 -3.63 -1.18
N GLU A 51 -7.01 -2.69 -1.78
CA GLU A 51 -7.17 -2.62 -3.25
C GLU A 51 -5.82 -2.47 -3.96
N SER A 52 -4.95 -1.61 -3.42
CA SER A 52 -3.61 -1.39 -3.96
C SER A 52 -2.74 -2.64 -3.85
N ILE A 53 -2.76 -3.31 -2.69
CA ILE A 53 -2.06 -4.59 -2.46
C ILE A 53 -2.53 -5.65 -3.46
N LYS A 54 -3.85 -5.87 -3.59
CA LYS A 54 -4.41 -6.87 -4.52
C LYS A 54 -3.98 -6.60 -5.96
N ARG A 55 -3.98 -5.33 -6.37
CA ARG A 55 -3.57 -4.92 -7.72
C ARG A 55 -2.09 -5.18 -7.97
N ILE A 56 -1.21 -4.87 -7.01
CA ILE A 56 0.23 -5.17 -7.10
C ILE A 56 0.47 -6.68 -7.15
N GLN A 57 -0.19 -7.48 -6.31
CA GLN A 57 -0.07 -8.94 -6.35
C GLN A 57 -0.42 -9.50 -7.74
N GLY A 58 -1.49 -8.97 -8.35
CA GLY A 58 -1.87 -9.31 -9.72
C GLY A 58 -0.79 -8.94 -10.75
N ALA A 59 -0.20 -7.75 -10.64
CA ALA A 59 0.85 -7.29 -11.54
C ALA A 59 2.14 -8.11 -11.39
N MET A 60 2.54 -8.46 -10.17
CA MET A 60 3.71 -9.29 -9.89
C MET A 60 3.54 -10.70 -10.46
N ARG A 61 2.37 -11.32 -10.30
CA ARG A 61 2.08 -12.66 -10.89
C ARG A 61 2.21 -12.66 -12.41
N LYS A 62 1.80 -11.59 -13.09
CA LYS A 62 1.94 -11.45 -14.55
C LYS A 62 3.38 -11.28 -15.02
N LYS A 63 4.27 -10.75 -14.17
CA LYS A 63 5.69 -10.53 -14.50
C LYS A 63 6.53 -11.82 -14.43
N VAL A 64 6.04 -12.83 -13.70
CA VAL A 64 6.72 -14.11 -13.49
C VAL A 64 6.36 -15.15 -14.57
N ASN A 65 5.33 -14.88 -15.38
CA ASN A 65 4.94 -15.69 -16.53
C ASN A 65 5.45 -15.08 -17.83
#